data_AF-A0A5C1AGR2-F1
#
_entry.id   AF-A0A5C1AGR2-F1
#
_cell.length_a   1.000
_cell.length_b   1.000
_cell.length_c   1.000
_cell.angle_alpha   90.00
_cell.angle_beta   90.00
_cell.angle_gamma   90.00
#
_symmetry.space_group_name_H-M   'P 1'
#
loop_
_entity.id
_entity.type
_entity.pdbx_description
1 polymer ?
#
loop_
_entity_poly.entity_id
_entity_poly.type
_entity_poly.pdbx_seq_one_letter_code
_entity_poly.pdbx_strand_id
1 'polypeptide(L)'
;MAATQNPPPKTVPSKVSVRKIKTPALEIDVTAEVIADGTTNDTGTQGNTSFTPEGAVGSGQSFFGTPGFAFVTKNGQALITKINGPVQIKGNVKIQTVYGPNADATQTSGYGRGTTPDDEKAGNTTLGFHESCHRSDYLNYLRTKPFPTFTGRVGMTRVAYEKAVADFQKAIEKYFADMDKDSLQRTDEVGYKKSTYDVKGPRP
;
A
#
# COMPACT_ATOMS: atom_id res chain seq x y z
N MET A 1 -20.24 32.38 -9.24
CA MET A 1 -19.95 32.17 -7.81
C MET A 1 -19.05 30.95 -7.71
N ALA A 2 -17.92 31.03 -7.01
CA ALA A 2 -17.12 29.83 -6.76
C ALA A 2 -18.00 28.82 -6.00
N ALA A 3 -18.02 27.56 -6.43
CA ALA A 3 -18.74 26.52 -5.71
C ALA A 3 -18.20 26.45 -4.27
N THR A 4 -19.09 26.32 -3.29
CA THR A 4 -18.68 26.13 -1.89
C THR A 4 -17.84 24.87 -1.79
N GLN A 5 -16.63 24.97 -1.25
CA GLN A 5 -15.76 23.83 -1.05
C GLN A 5 -16.29 22.94 0.08
N ASN A 6 -16.25 21.63 -0.14
CA ASN A 6 -16.66 20.60 0.81
C ASN A 6 -15.42 19.83 1.28
N PRO A 7 -14.65 20.36 2.24
CA PRO A 7 -13.54 19.61 2.82
C PRO A 7 -14.06 18.34 3.50
N PRO A 8 -13.35 17.20 3.41
CA PRO A 8 -13.74 16.01 4.14
C PRO A 8 -13.62 16.27 5.65
N PRO A 9 -14.39 15.53 6.48
CA PRO A 9 -14.19 15.57 7.92
C PRO A 9 -12.76 15.19 8.28
N LYS A 10 -12.28 15.72 9.41
CA LYS A 10 -10.98 15.36 9.97
C LYS A 10 -10.85 13.84 10.05
N THR A 11 -9.69 13.32 9.68
CA THR A 11 -9.41 11.89 9.73
C THR A 11 -9.65 11.32 11.12
N VAL A 12 -10.57 10.36 11.20
CA VAL A 12 -10.82 9.57 12.40
C VAL A 12 -10.00 8.29 12.30
N PRO A 13 -9.10 8.02 13.27
CA PRO A 13 -8.34 6.79 13.28
C PRO A 13 -9.26 5.56 13.24
N SER A 14 -8.91 4.60 12.41
CA SER A 14 -9.68 3.37 12.26
C SER A 14 -8.78 2.21 11.89
N LYS A 15 -9.15 1.02 12.33
CA LYS A 15 -8.44 -0.22 12.01
C LYS A 15 -9.43 -1.20 11.39
N VAL A 16 -9.03 -1.80 10.28
CA VAL A 16 -9.84 -2.76 9.54
C VAL A 16 -9.06 -4.05 9.29
N SER A 17 -9.75 -5.18 9.41
CA SER A 17 -9.22 -6.44 8.90
C SER A 17 -9.31 -6.41 7.37
N VAL A 18 -8.18 -6.59 6.70
CA VAL A 18 -8.09 -6.59 5.24
C VAL A 18 -8.34 -7.99 4.71
N ARG A 19 -7.62 -8.97 5.28
CA ARG A 19 -7.73 -10.37 4.87
C ARG A 19 -7.27 -11.27 6.00
N LYS A 20 -8.05 -12.31 6.27
CA LYS A 20 -7.74 -13.33 7.26
C LYS A 20 -7.99 -14.71 6.66
N ILE A 21 -6.93 -15.47 6.44
CA ILE A 21 -6.95 -16.83 5.90
C ILE A 21 -6.05 -17.69 6.76
N LYS A 22 -6.51 -18.86 7.17
CA LYS A 22 -5.68 -19.83 7.89
C LYS A 22 -5.94 -21.23 7.35
N THR A 23 -4.94 -21.79 6.69
CA THR A 23 -4.88 -23.17 6.23
C THR A 23 -3.54 -23.79 6.62
N PRO A 24 -3.36 -25.11 6.52
CA PRO A 24 -2.06 -25.74 6.78
C PRO A 24 -0.92 -25.22 5.87
N ALA A 25 -1.24 -24.73 4.68
CA ALA A 25 -0.26 -24.26 3.69
C ALA A 25 -0.08 -22.73 3.66
N LEU A 26 -1.07 -21.96 4.15
CA LEU A 26 -1.11 -20.51 4.02
C LEU A 26 -1.77 -19.87 5.24
N GLU A 27 -1.12 -18.85 5.77
CA GLU A 27 -1.63 -18.02 6.85
C GLU A 27 -1.52 -16.54 6.46
N ILE A 28 -2.66 -15.89 6.22
CA ILE A 28 -2.75 -14.45 5.99
C ILE A 28 -3.48 -13.83 7.17
N ASP A 29 -2.86 -12.86 7.82
CA ASP A 29 -3.51 -12.03 8.84
C ASP A 29 -3.03 -10.58 8.68
N VAL A 30 -3.71 -9.86 7.79
CA VAL A 30 -3.34 -8.49 7.44
C VAL A 30 -4.44 -7.54 7.90
N THR A 31 -4.00 -6.49 8.59
CA THR A 31 -4.84 -5.35 8.98
C THR A 31 -4.34 -4.09 8.29
N ALA A 32 -5.23 -3.12 8.13
CA ALA A 32 -4.87 -1.77 7.72
C ALA A 32 -5.39 -0.80 8.78
N GLU A 33 -4.61 0.22 9.06
CA GLU A 33 -4.90 1.21 10.09
C GLU A 33 -4.75 2.60 9.50
N VAL A 34 -5.85 3.32 9.34
CA VAL A 34 -5.80 4.75 9.06
C VAL A 34 -5.55 5.45 10.39
N ILE A 35 -4.46 6.18 10.51
CA ILE A 35 -4.12 6.95 11.72
C ILE A 35 -4.46 8.43 11.52
N ALA A 36 -4.41 9.20 12.60
CA ALA A 36 -4.70 10.63 12.55
C ALA A 36 -3.71 11.37 11.63
N ASP A 37 -4.20 12.43 11.00
CA ASP A 37 -3.37 13.29 10.16
C ASP A 37 -2.19 13.84 10.98
N GLY A 38 -1.01 13.82 10.36
CA GLY A 38 0.22 14.34 10.93
C GLY A 38 0.61 15.68 10.34
N THR A 39 1.68 16.25 10.88
CA THR A 39 2.35 17.45 10.36
C THR A 39 3.83 17.15 10.14
N THR A 40 4.43 17.76 9.12
CA THR A 40 5.87 17.74 8.88
C THR A 40 6.45 19.16 8.90
N ASN A 41 7.76 19.27 9.13
CA ASN A 41 8.50 20.53 9.02
C ASN A 41 9.00 20.79 7.59
N ASP A 42 8.84 19.81 6.69
CA ASP A 42 9.20 19.97 5.28
C ASP A 42 8.24 20.95 4.59
N THR A 43 8.77 22.11 4.22
CA THR A 43 8.02 23.18 3.53
C THR A 43 7.69 22.84 2.09
N GLY A 44 8.32 21.81 1.50
CA GLY A 44 7.98 21.30 0.18
C GLY A 44 6.75 20.39 0.16
N THR A 45 6.34 19.86 1.32
CA THR A 45 5.15 19.03 1.44
C THR A 45 3.89 19.91 1.51
N GLN A 46 2.92 19.71 0.61
CA GLN A 46 1.58 20.27 0.78
C GLN A 46 0.72 19.28 1.57
N GLY A 47 0.25 18.24 0.89
CA GLY A 47 -0.32 17.03 1.48
C GLY A 47 0.45 15.82 0.95
N ASN A 48 0.60 14.81 1.79
CA ASN A 48 1.15 13.52 1.38
C ASN A 48 0.51 12.41 2.20
N THR A 49 -0.26 11.57 1.53
CA THR A 49 -0.77 10.32 2.09
C THR A 49 0.16 9.19 1.72
N SER A 50 0.74 8.54 2.73
CA SER A 50 1.61 7.40 2.54
C SER A 50 1.16 6.21 3.39
N PHE A 51 1.84 5.08 3.22
CA PHE A 51 1.61 3.88 4.01
C PHE A 51 2.93 3.28 4.52
N THR A 52 2.84 2.55 5.63
CA THR A 52 3.96 1.85 6.26
C THR A 52 3.54 0.42 6.61
N PRO A 53 4.06 -0.61 5.92
CA PRO A 53 3.83 -1.99 6.30
C PRO A 53 4.68 -2.36 7.51
N GLU A 54 4.04 -2.79 8.58
CA GLU A 54 4.65 -3.29 9.81
C GLU A 54 4.43 -4.79 9.90
N GLY A 55 5.54 -5.54 9.93
CA GLY A 55 5.51 -7.00 9.96
C GLY A 55 5.03 -7.58 11.29
N ALA A 56 4.54 -8.81 11.24
CA ALA A 56 4.19 -9.59 12.43
C ALA A 56 4.69 -11.05 12.36
N VAL A 57 5.65 -11.32 11.48
CA VAL A 57 6.29 -12.64 11.33
C VAL A 57 7.63 -12.67 12.06
N GLY A 58 7.97 -13.81 12.66
CA GLY A 58 9.23 -14.01 13.38
C GLY A 58 9.32 -13.13 14.62
N SER A 59 10.38 -12.32 14.71
CA SER A 59 10.55 -11.29 15.75
C SER A 59 9.57 -10.11 15.64
N GLY A 60 8.61 -10.16 14.70
CA GLY A 60 7.66 -9.08 14.47
C GLY A 60 8.18 -7.97 13.56
N GLN A 61 9.21 -8.24 12.76
CA GLN A 61 9.79 -7.26 11.83
C GLN A 61 9.44 -7.57 10.37
N SER A 62 9.19 -8.83 10.02
CA SER A 62 8.92 -9.24 8.65
C SER A 62 7.41 -9.30 8.36
N PHE A 63 7.01 -8.76 7.22
CA PHE A 63 5.61 -8.83 6.77
C PHE A 63 5.23 -10.20 6.19
N PHE A 64 6.23 -11.02 5.87
CA PHE A 64 6.03 -12.37 5.37
C PHE A 64 7.00 -13.37 6.01
N GLY A 65 6.66 -14.65 5.91
CA GLY A 65 7.53 -15.77 6.25
C GLY A 65 7.33 -16.91 5.26
N THR A 66 8.42 -17.54 4.86
CA THR A 66 8.37 -18.74 4.02
C THR A 66 8.52 -19.99 4.89
N PRO A 67 7.89 -21.12 4.51
CA PRO A 67 8.01 -22.36 5.24
C PRO A 67 9.46 -22.83 5.37
N GLY A 68 9.76 -23.48 6.50
CA GLY A 68 10.98 -24.27 6.63
C GLY A 68 10.93 -25.49 5.71
N PHE A 69 12.06 -26.13 5.47
CA PHE A 69 12.13 -27.32 4.62
C PHE A 69 13.11 -28.35 5.13
N ALA A 70 12.90 -29.61 4.73
CA ALA A 70 13.89 -30.67 4.83
C ALA A 70 14.32 -31.11 3.43
N PHE A 71 15.57 -31.53 3.31
CA PHE A 71 16.12 -31.99 2.04
C PHE A 71 16.94 -33.28 2.23
N VAL A 72 17.10 -34.01 1.13
CA VAL A 72 18.03 -35.14 1.04
C VAL A 72 18.93 -34.94 -0.17
N THR A 73 20.15 -35.44 -0.09
CA THR A 73 21.07 -35.43 -1.25
C THR A 73 20.80 -36.67 -2.10
N LYS A 74 20.41 -36.48 -3.36
CA LYS A 74 20.30 -37.54 -4.37
C LYS A 74 21.09 -37.12 -5.61
N ASN A 75 21.95 -37.99 -6.11
CA ASN A 75 22.78 -37.75 -7.30
C ASN A 75 23.55 -36.41 -7.23
N GLY A 76 24.10 -36.08 -6.05
CA GLY A 76 24.83 -34.82 -5.82
C GLY A 76 23.95 -33.57 -5.66
N GLN A 77 22.62 -33.69 -5.71
CA GLN A 77 21.70 -32.55 -5.56
C GLN A 77 20.90 -32.65 -4.26
N ALA A 78 20.82 -31.55 -3.52
CA ALA A 78 19.93 -31.41 -2.38
C ALA A 78 18.49 -31.18 -2.88
N LEU A 79 17.62 -32.18 -2.74
CA LEU A 79 16.21 -32.12 -3.13
C LEU A 79 15.32 -31.95 -1.91
N ILE A 80 14.40 -30.99 -1.98
CA ILE A 80 13.40 -30.73 -0.95
C ILE A 80 12.43 -31.91 -0.89
N THR A 81 12.34 -32.56 0.28
CA THR A 81 11.44 -33.71 0.50
C THR A 81 10.24 -33.36 1.36
N LYS A 82 10.33 -32.29 2.13
CA LYS A 82 9.27 -31.85 3.04
C LYS A 82 9.27 -30.34 3.19
N ILE A 83 8.09 -29.76 3.24
CA ILE A 83 7.83 -28.38 3.64
C ILE A 83 7.21 -28.39 5.04
N ASN A 84 7.73 -27.57 5.93
CA ASN A 84 7.33 -27.49 7.33
C ASN A 84 6.69 -26.12 7.60
N GLY A 85 5.39 -26.13 7.87
CA GLY A 85 4.62 -24.94 8.21
C GLY A 85 4.03 -24.20 7.00
N PRO A 86 3.18 -23.20 7.27
CA PRO A 86 2.53 -22.42 6.23
C PRO A 86 3.44 -21.30 5.70
N VAL A 87 3.11 -20.81 4.51
CA VAL A 87 3.54 -19.47 4.07
C VAL A 87 2.78 -18.46 4.92
N GLN A 88 3.45 -17.43 5.44
CA GLN A 88 2.85 -16.42 6.30
C GLN A 88 2.89 -15.05 5.61
N ILE A 89 1.79 -14.32 5.64
CA ILE A 89 1.71 -12.88 5.32
C ILE A 89 0.95 -12.23 6.46
N LYS A 90 1.66 -11.56 7.36
CA LYS A 90 1.09 -11.04 8.60
C LYS A 90 1.63 -9.66 8.91
N GLY A 91 0.73 -8.75 9.26
CA GLY A 91 1.12 -7.42 9.66
C GLY A 91 0.00 -6.39 9.67
N ASN A 92 0.40 -5.16 9.91
CA ASN A 92 -0.45 -3.98 9.86
C ASN A 92 0.08 -3.05 8.77
N VAL A 93 -0.80 -2.47 7.97
CA VAL A 93 -0.42 -1.40 7.04
C VAL A 93 -0.97 -0.10 7.61
N LYS A 94 -0.10 0.72 8.20
CA LYS A 94 -0.46 2.06 8.68
C LYS A 94 -0.58 2.99 7.50
N ILE A 95 -1.64 3.78 7.43
CA ILE A 95 -1.90 4.76 6.38
C ILE A 95 -2.07 6.11 7.06
N GLN A 96 -1.33 7.12 6.60
CA GLN A 96 -1.33 8.45 7.20
C GLN A 96 -1.24 9.53 6.14
N THR A 97 -2.06 10.56 6.29
CA THR A 97 -1.88 11.85 5.60
C THR A 97 -1.03 12.77 6.48
N VAL A 98 -0.02 13.39 5.90
CA VAL A 98 0.81 14.40 6.55
C VAL A 98 0.72 15.70 5.75
N TYR A 99 0.49 16.81 6.45
CA TYR A 99 0.51 18.15 5.85
C TYR A 99 1.79 18.90 6.22
N GLY A 100 2.30 19.70 5.30
CA GLY A 100 3.40 20.63 5.60
C GLY A 100 2.96 21.82 6.45
N PRO A 101 3.90 22.67 6.89
CA PRO A 101 3.61 23.73 7.85
C PRO A 101 2.67 24.84 7.31
N ASN A 102 2.59 24.98 5.99
CA ASN A 102 1.76 25.99 5.31
C ASN A 102 0.57 25.36 4.57
N ALA A 103 0.25 24.10 4.85
CA ALA A 103 -0.79 23.36 4.16
C ALA A 103 -1.82 22.78 5.11
N ASP A 104 -3.07 22.72 4.63
CA ASP A 104 -4.17 22.15 5.40
C ASP A 104 -5.23 21.51 4.49
N ALA A 105 -6.09 20.68 5.10
CA ALA A 105 -7.10 19.90 4.41
C ALA A 105 -8.18 20.72 3.67
N THR A 106 -8.31 22.01 3.98
CA THR A 106 -9.31 22.91 3.39
C THR A 106 -8.80 23.68 2.17
N GLN A 107 -7.49 23.75 1.98
CA GLN A 107 -6.89 24.39 0.81
C GLN A 107 -7.32 23.71 -0.50
N THR A 108 -7.32 24.44 -1.60
CA THR A 108 -7.67 23.90 -2.93
C THR A 108 -6.62 22.91 -3.42
N SER A 109 -7.07 21.77 -3.95
CA SER A 109 -6.19 20.82 -4.62
C SER A 109 -5.65 21.40 -5.93
N GLY A 110 -4.32 21.35 -6.09
CA GLY A 110 -3.64 21.86 -7.27
C GLY A 110 -3.72 20.94 -8.49
N TYR A 111 -3.90 19.63 -8.27
CA TYR A 111 -3.87 18.59 -9.30
C TYR A 111 -4.67 17.35 -8.87
N GLY A 112 -4.87 16.39 -9.78
CA GLY A 112 -5.46 15.11 -9.45
C GLY A 112 -6.94 15.20 -9.04
N ARG A 113 -7.35 14.36 -8.09
CA ARG A 113 -8.67 14.46 -7.45
C ARG A 113 -8.83 15.83 -6.79
N GLY A 114 -10.03 16.38 -6.92
CA GLY A 114 -10.33 17.77 -6.61
C GLY A 114 -10.15 18.74 -7.78
N THR A 115 -9.74 18.23 -8.94
CA THR A 115 -9.62 19.03 -10.18
C THR A 115 -10.36 18.41 -11.37
N THR A 116 -11.04 17.28 -11.16
CA THR A 116 -11.91 16.70 -12.20
C THR A 116 -13.23 17.48 -12.29
N PRO A 117 -13.92 17.50 -13.44
CA PRO A 117 -15.21 18.18 -13.56
C PRO A 117 -16.26 17.67 -12.56
N ASP A 118 -16.25 16.37 -12.25
CA ASP A 118 -17.16 15.77 -11.27
C ASP A 118 -16.84 16.21 -9.84
N ASP A 119 -15.56 16.27 -9.49
CA ASP A 119 -15.13 16.75 -8.17
C ASP A 119 -15.51 18.23 -8.00
N GLU A 120 -15.30 19.07 -9.03
CA GLU A 120 -15.67 20.49 -9.03
C GLU A 120 -17.17 20.71 -8.91
N LYS A 121 -17.96 19.96 -9.69
CA LYS A 121 -19.42 20.00 -9.62
C LYS A 121 -19.94 19.59 -8.24
N ALA A 122 -19.27 18.67 -7.57
CA ALA A 122 -19.60 18.21 -6.22
C ALA A 122 -19.03 19.11 -5.10
N GLY A 123 -18.20 20.11 -5.42
CA GLY A 123 -17.48 20.93 -4.44
C GLY A 123 -16.34 20.21 -3.72
N ASN A 124 -15.96 19.02 -4.19
CA ASN A 124 -14.91 18.18 -3.61
C ASN A 124 -13.51 18.63 -4.08
N THR A 125 -13.18 19.91 -3.95
CA THR A 125 -11.98 20.49 -4.60
C THR A 125 -10.80 20.68 -3.66
N THR A 126 -10.86 20.16 -2.43
CA THR A 126 -9.83 20.45 -1.42
C THR A 126 -8.66 19.46 -1.45
N LEU A 127 -7.52 19.86 -0.93
CA LEU A 127 -6.35 19.02 -0.70
C LEU A 127 -6.72 17.87 0.23
N GLY A 128 -7.49 18.12 1.29
CA GLY A 128 -7.97 17.03 2.16
C GLY A 128 -8.80 16.00 1.42
N PHE A 129 -9.61 16.42 0.45
CA PHE A 129 -10.35 15.48 -0.40
C PHE A 129 -9.40 14.64 -1.27
N HIS A 130 -8.41 15.28 -1.90
CA HIS A 130 -7.36 14.61 -2.66
C HIS A 130 -6.66 13.54 -1.80
N GLU A 131 -6.18 13.91 -0.62
CA GLU A 131 -5.53 12.99 0.33
C GLU A 131 -6.47 11.86 0.82
N SER A 132 -7.78 12.15 0.96
CA SER A 132 -8.77 11.12 1.29
C SER A 132 -8.93 10.08 0.19
N CYS A 133 -8.73 10.46 -1.07
CA CYS A 133 -8.78 9.55 -2.20
C CYS A 133 -7.59 8.58 -2.17
N HIS A 134 -6.37 9.05 -1.87
CA HIS A 134 -5.22 8.16 -1.67
C HIS A 134 -5.46 7.12 -0.58
N ARG A 135 -5.99 7.53 0.58
CA ARG A 135 -6.31 6.61 1.67
C ARG A 135 -7.32 5.54 1.23
N SER A 136 -8.36 5.96 0.50
CA SER A 136 -9.36 5.05 -0.04
C SER A 136 -8.75 4.08 -1.07
N ASP A 137 -7.85 4.56 -1.93
CA ASP A 137 -7.17 3.74 -2.93
C ASP A 137 -6.30 2.65 -2.27
N TYR A 138 -5.49 3.00 -1.27
CA TYR A 138 -4.68 2.02 -0.52
C TYR A 138 -5.55 0.97 0.18
N LEU A 139 -6.60 1.39 0.88
CA LEU A 139 -7.54 0.48 1.53
C LEU A 139 -8.23 -0.44 0.51
N ASN A 140 -8.62 0.09 -0.65
CA ASN A 140 -9.26 -0.69 -1.71
C ASN A 140 -8.28 -1.69 -2.34
N TYR A 141 -7.05 -1.28 -2.60
CA TYR A 141 -6.01 -2.15 -3.15
C TYR A 141 -5.76 -3.34 -2.22
N LEU A 142 -5.56 -3.08 -0.93
CA LEU A 142 -5.37 -4.11 0.09
C LEU A 142 -6.51 -5.12 0.15
N ARG A 143 -7.77 -4.67 0.02
CA ARG A 143 -8.96 -5.54 0.06
C ARG A 143 -9.10 -6.40 -1.20
N THR A 144 -8.90 -5.78 -2.36
CA THR A 144 -9.31 -6.35 -3.65
C THR A 144 -8.19 -7.07 -4.39
N LYS A 145 -6.93 -6.65 -4.23
CA LYS A 145 -5.80 -7.26 -4.92
C LYS A 145 -5.32 -8.50 -4.16
N PRO A 146 -5.07 -9.62 -4.85
CA PRO A 146 -4.54 -10.81 -4.20
C PRO A 146 -3.09 -10.58 -3.78
N PHE A 147 -2.72 -11.05 -2.59
CA PHE A 147 -1.33 -11.11 -2.18
C PHE A 147 -0.53 -12.05 -3.10
N PRO A 148 0.79 -11.83 -3.24
CA PRO A 148 1.68 -12.74 -3.96
C PRO A 148 1.56 -14.18 -3.48
N THR A 149 1.83 -15.13 -4.38
CA THR A 149 1.83 -16.56 -4.08
C THR A 149 3.26 -17.09 -4.03
N PHE A 150 3.61 -17.80 -2.96
CA PHE A 150 4.89 -18.50 -2.84
C PHE A 150 4.89 -19.75 -3.73
N THR A 151 5.97 -19.96 -4.49
CA THR A 151 6.05 -21.03 -5.50
C THR A 151 6.96 -22.20 -5.11
N GLY A 152 7.61 -22.11 -3.93
CA GLY A 152 8.46 -23.18 -3.40
C GLY A 152 7.66 -24.44 -3.09
N ARG A 153 8.17 -25.59 -3.51
CA ARG A 153 7.48 -26.89 -3.40
C ARG A 153 8.42 -28.06 -3.20
N VAL A 154 7.89 -29.17 -2.69
CA VAL A 154 8.58 -30.47 -2.63
C VAL A 154 9.04 -30.88 -4.03
N GLY A 155 10.22 -31.51 -4.12
CA GLY A 155 10.85 -31.93 -5.37
C GLY A 155 11.74 -30.86 -6.02
N MET A 156 11.70 -29.60 -5.57
CA MET A 156 12.68 -28.60 -5.99
C MET A 156 14.08 -28.96 -5.48
N THR A 157 15.12 -28.51 -6.18
CA THR A 157 16.46 -28.42 -5.58
C THR A 157 16.46 -27.33 -4.51
N ARG A 158 17.37 -27.42 -3.54
CA ARG A 158 17.58 -26.38 -2.53
C ARG A 158 17.78 -25.00 -3.16
N VAL A 159 18.62 -24.91 -4.20
CA VAL A 159 18.89 -23.67 -4.94
C VAL A 159 17.60 -23.10 -5.56
N ALA A 160 16.77 -23.94 -6.19
CA ALA A 160 15.51 -23.50 -6.76
C ALA A 160 14.51 -23.04 -5.69
N TYR A 161 14.49 -23.70 -4.53
CA TYR A 161 13.65 -23.31 -3.40
C TYR A 161 14.09 -21.96 -2.81
N GLU A 162 15.39 -21.77 -2.59
CA GLU A 162 15.97 -20.50 -2.12
C GLU A 162 15.69 -19.37 -3.11
N LYS A 163 15.74 -19.64 -4.42
CA LYS A 163 15.30 -18.69 -5.44
C LYS A 163 13.81 -18.36 -5.31
N ALA A 164 12.94 -19.33 -5.06
CA ALA A 164 11.52 -19.07 -4.83
C ALA A 164 11.26 -18.20 -3.59
N VAL A 165 12.08 -18.33 -2.55
CA VAL A 165 12.04 -17.45 -1.35
C VAL A 165 12.40 -16.02 -1.75
N ALA A 166 13.50 -15.82 -2.47
CA ALA A 166 13.94 -14.50 -2.92
C ALA A 166 12.93 -13.84 -3.89
N ASP A 167 12.36 -14.63 -4.81
CA ASP A 167 11.34 -14.14 -5.75
C ASP A 167 10.05 -13.75 -5.02
N PHE A 168 9.66 -14.48 -3.96
CA PHE A 168 8.50 -14.15 -3.15
C PHE A 168 8.70 -12.85 -2.36
N GLN A 169 9.88 -12.63 -1.78
CA GLN A 169 10.22 -11.36 -1.15
C GLN A 169 10.05 -10.18 -2.11
N LYS A 170 10.65 -10.28 -3.31
CA LYS A 170 10.53 -9.26 -4.35
C LYS A 170 9.08 -9.04 -4.79
N ALA A 171 8.27 -10.10 -4.82
CA ALA A 171 6.87 -9.98 -5.15
C ALA A 171 6.07 -9.24 -4.06
N ILE A 172 6.42 -9.39 -2.78
CA ILE A 172 5.81 -8.61 -1.68
C ILE A 172 6.21 -7.13 -1.76
N GLU A 173 7.49 -6.84 -2.00
CA GLU A 173 7.97 -5.47 -2.23
C GLU A 173 7.26 -4.83 -3.43
N LYS A 174 7.17 -5.57 -4.54
CA LYS A 174 6.44 -5.14 -5.73
C LYS A 174 4.96 -4.93 -5.46
N TYR A 175 4.31 -5.76 -4.65
CA TYR A 175 2.89 -5.61 -4.32
C TYR A 175 2.60 -4.24 -3.68
N PHE A 176 3.46 -3.79 -2.77
CA PHE A 176 3.34 -2.48 -2.14
C PHE A 176 3.73 -1.34 -3.09
N ALA A 177 4.76 -1.50 -3.93
CA ALA A 177 5.09 -0.51 -4.95
C ALA A 177 3.95 -0.34 -5.99
N ASP A 178 3.29 -1.44 -6.37
CA ASP A 178 2.15 -1.42 -7.27
C ASP A 178 0.91 -0.80 -6.60
N MET A 179 0.75 -0.96 -5.28
CA MET A 179 -0.29 -0.25 -4.51
C MET A 179 -0.10 1.26 -4.55
N ASP A 180 1.14 1.72 -4.37
CA ASP A 180 1.47 3.14 -4.47
C ASP A 180 1.16 3.68 -5.87
N LYS A 181 1.65 2.97 -6.88
CA LYS A 181 1.42 3.30 -8.29
C LYS A 181 -0.07 3.33 -8.65
N ASP A 182 -0.88 2.39 -8.16
CA ASP A 182 -2.33 2.37 -8.39
C ASP A 182 -2.99 3.63 -7.83
N SER A 183 -2.60 4.05 -6.63
CA SER A 183 -3.10 5.29 -6.03
C SER A 183 -2.66 6.53 -6.79
N LEU A 184 -1.40 6.63 -7.21
CA LEU A 184 -0.91 7.73 -8.06
C LEU A 184 -1.73 7.83 -9.36
N GLN A 185 -2.03 6.71 -10.02
CA GLN A 185 -2.81 6.74 -11.27
C GLN A 185 -4.27 7.16 -11.05
N ARG A 186 -4.86 6.80 -9.91
CA ARG A 186 -6.28 7.04 -9.61
C ARG A 186 -6.52 8.40 -8.98
N THR A 187 -5.53 8.92 -8.24
CA THR A 187 -5.65 10.15 -7.47
C THR A 187 -4.86 11.30 -8.09
N ASP A 188 -3.61 11.11 -8.53
CA ASP A 188 -2.74 12.20 -8.99
C ASP A 188 -2.85 12.48 -10.50
N GLU A 189 -3.02 11.42 -11.29
CA GLU A 189 -2.94 11.47 -12.75
C GLU A 189 -4.32 11.56 -13.44
N VAL A 190 -5.30 12.13 -12.73
CA VAL A 190 -6.65 12.44 -13.22
C VAL A 190 -6.92 13.95 -13.14
N GLY A 191 -7.96 14.44 -13.83
CA GLY A 191 -8.26 15.88 -13.86
C GLY A 191 -7.08 16.68 -14.43
N TYR A 192 -6.68 17.74 -13.75
CA TYR A 192 -5.40 18.40 -13.96
C TYR A 192 -4.28 17.55 -13.38
N LYS A 193 -3.61 16.77 -14.22
CA LYS A 193 -2.65 15.74 -13.79
C LYS A 193 -1.45 16.32 -13.05
N LYS A 194 -0.96 15.60 -12.03
CA LYS A 194 0.29 15.94 -11.35
C LYS A 194 1.47 16.06 -12.31
N SER A 195 1.64 15.12 -13.23
CA SER A 195 2.65 15.19 -14.29
C SER A 195 2.59 16.47 -15.13
N THR A 196 1.41 17.07 -15.30
CA THR A 196 1.24 18.36 -15.98
C THR A 196 1.55 19.53 -15.04
N TYR A 197 1.06 19.47 -13.80
CA TYR A 197 1.34 20.46 -12.76
C TYR A 197 2.85 20.61 -12.52
N ASP A 198 3.59 19.51 -12.42
CA ASP A 198 5.04 19.53 -12.16
C ASP A 198 5.84 20.22 -13.28
N VAL A 199 5.32 20.24 -14.51
CA VAL A 199 5.98 20.85 -15.67
C VAL A 199 5.49 22.27 -15.94
N LYS A 200 4.18 22.52 -15.79
CA LYS A 200 3.53 23.77 -16.21
C LYS A 200 3.12 24.67 -15.05
N GLY A 201 3.18 24.17 -13.81
CA GLY A 201 2.70 24.86 -12.63
C GLY A 201 1.18 24.74 -12.44
N PRO A 202 0.60 25.62 -11.59
CA PRO A 202 -0.83 25.65 -11.31
C PRO A 202 -1.68 25.74 -12.57
N ARG A 203 -2.90 25.21 -12.50
CA ARG A 203 -3.86 25.34 -13.60
C ARG A 203 -4.10 26.84 -13.92
N PRO A 204 -4.27 27.20 -15.20
CA PRO A 204 -4.59 28.57 -15.61
C PRO A 204 -5.98 29.03 -15.16
#